data_AF-A0A845ZZT5-F1
#
_entry.id   AF-A0A845ZZT5-F1
#
_cell.length_a   1.000
_cell.length_b   1.000
_cell.length_c   1.000
_cell.angle_alpha   90.00
_cell.angle_beta   90.00
_cell.angle_gamma   90.00
#
_symmetry.space_group_name_H-M   'P 1'
#
loop_
_entity.id
_entity.type
_entity.pdbx_description
1 polymer ?
#
loop_
_entity_poly.entity_id
_entity_poly.type
_entity_poly.pdbx_seq_one_letter_code
_entity_poly.pdbx_strand_id
1 'polypeptide(L)'
;MEPKIGIKDQGFSKPLSRWVIVLAGVGILATVVASGYSLEMVRERPPEPVPSASKTPAIRAVTALGRFEPEGEVIQLAAPTTFQAPRVAQLLVKEGDKVGANQLIAIMENRGRLQADLERAKAEVKVSRANLEKVKAGAKSGTIAAQEAKIKRLEAEYRGQKEALQTRIDRLQTQLQETQQEKDATVRRLEAQLRNVQADFQRYQQLERDGAIAISELDSRRLNVETAQESVSEAIANRTQTISTLREQLKEAMVNRKQTLAVVEAQINEAKATLEEIKEVRLVDIRQADAELEMA
;
A
#
# COMPACT_ATOMS: atom_id res chain seq x y z
N MET A 1 45.82 -81.12 -9.44
CA MET A 1 46.38 -79.88 -8.87
C MET A 1 45.42 -79.38 -7.81
N GLU A 2 45.95 -78.90 -6.69
CA GLU A 2 45.27 -78.17 -5.61
C GLU A 2 44.92 -76.71 -6.01
N PRO A 3 44.25 -75.88 -5.17
CA PRO A 3 43.27 -76.13 -4.07
C PRO A 3 41.99 -75.24 -4.29
N LYS A 4 41.08 -74.79 -3.38
CA LYS A 4 40.88 -74.76 -1.90
C LYS A 4 39.37 -74.87 -1.53
N ILE A 5 39.08 -75.34 -0.31
CA ILE A 5 38.28 -74.73 0.80
C ILE A 5 37.29 -73.59 0.39
N GLY A 6 36.00 -73.53 0.78
CA GLY A 6 35.23 -74.20 1.87
C GLY A 6 34.84 -73.17 2.98
N ILE A 7 33.79 -73.31 3.82
CA ILE A 7 32.65 -74.24 3.96
C ILE A 7 31.48 -73.43 4.61
N LYS A 8 30.20 -73.61 4.22
CA LYS A 8 29.02 -73.09 4.97
C LYS A 8 27.71 -73.78 4.55
N ASP A 9 27.04 -74.49 5.46
CA ASP A 9 25.81 -75.25 5.16
C ASP A 9 24.50 -74.54 5.55
N GLN A 10 23.42 -74.91 4.86
CA GLN A 10 22.01 -74.55 5.16
C GLN A 10 21.06 -75.71 4.81
N GLY A 11 19.92 -75.78 5.49
CA GLY A 11 18.74 -76.58 5.11
C GLY A 11 17.52 -76.07 5.91
N PHE A 12 16.48 -75.48 5.31
CA PHE A 12 15.44 -76.07 4.45
C PHE A 12 14.68 -77.26 5.09
N SER A 13 13.33 -77.38 5.09
CA SER A 13 12.23 -76.40 5.29
C SER A 13 10.85 -77.06 5.06
N LYS A 14 9.95 -77.07 6.08
CA LYS A 14 8.47 -77.13 5.94
C LYS A 14 7.89 -78.36 5.16
N PRO A 15 6.56 -78.52 4.97
CA PRO A 15 5.38 -77.80 5.50
C PRO A 15 4.43 -78.68 6.37
N LEU A 16 3.21 -78.17 6.60
CA LEU A 16 2.17 -78.70 7.50
C LEU A 16 1.48 -79.98 6.99
N SER A 17 0.93 -80.76 7.93
CA SER A 17 -0.43 -81.33 7.78
C SER A 17 -1.15 -81.36 9.15
N ARG A 18 -2.43 -81.78 9.19
CA ARG A 18 -3.28 -81.80 10.39
C ARG A 18 -3.85 -83.19 10.66
N TRP A 19 -3.96 -83.53 11.94
CA TRP A 19 -4.93 -84.49 12.51
C TRP A 19 -4.76 -85.98 12.15
N VAL A 20 -5.56 -86.81 12.84
CA VAL A 20 -5.61 -88.28 12.81
C VAL A 20 -4.36 -88.93 13.41
N ILE A 21 -4.30 -89.30 14.71
CA ILE A 21 -5.16 -90.19 15.52
C ILE A 21 -4.94 -91.68 15.18
N VAL A 22 -4.20 -92.36 16.08
CA VAL A 22 -4.37 -93.76 16.53
C VAL A 22 -4.51 -94.86 15.46
N LEU A 23 -3.47 -95.71 15.32
CA LEU A 23 -3.57 -97.20 15.39
C LEU A 23 -2.21 -97.91 15.15
N ALA A 24 -1.50 -98.27 16.23
CA ALA A 24 -0.57 -99.41 16.31
C ALA A 24 -0.03 -99.55 17.76
N GLY A 25 -0.35 -100.58 18.55
CA GLY A 25 -1.40 -101.60 18.38
C GLY A 25 -1.16 -102.84 19.23
N VAL A 26 -2.17 -103.26 20.01
CA VAL A 26 -2.36 -104.60 20.65
C VAL A 26 -1.29 -105.02 21.69
N GLY A 27 -1.60 -105.53 22.89
CA GLY A 27 -2.89 -105.84 23.54
C GLY A 27 -2.98 -107.30 24.00
N ILE A 28 -3.30 -107.57 25.28
CA ILE A 28 -3.55 -108.91 25.82
C ILE A 28 -4.34 -108.83 27.15
N LEU A 29 -5.34 -109.73 27.32
CA LEU A 29 -6.06 -110.17 28.54
C LEU A 29 -6.43 -109.14 29.63
N ALA A 30 -7.69 -108.87 30.02
CA ALA A 30 -8.99 -109.59 29.90
C ALA A 30 -9.29 -110.71 30.94
N THR A 31 -9.32 -110.35 32.22
CA THR A 31 -9.92 -111.04 33.41
C THR A 31 -9.82 -110.04 34.59
N VAL A 32 -10.71 -109.84 35.57
CA VAL A 32 -12.05 -110.33 36.02
C VAL A 32 -12.78 -109.05 36.52
N VAL A 33 -14.00 -108.63 36.18
CA VAL A 33 -15.34 -109.24 36.00
C VAL A 33 -16.09 -109.59 37.31
N ALA A 34 -16.87 -108.63 37.80
CA ALA A 34 -18.10 -108.74 38.61
C ALA A 34 -18.07 -108.93 40.15
N SER A 35 -19.15 -108.38 40.75
CA SER A 35 -19.78 -108.65 42.07
C SER A 35 -19.25 -108.03 43.38
N GLY A 36 -20.21 -107.67 44.26
CA GLY A 36 -20.03 -107.04 45.58
C GLY A 36 -19.94 -105.51 45.54
N TYR A 37 -20.99 -104.72 45.28
CA TYR A 37 -22.36 -104.73 45.83
C TYR A 37 -22.45 -104.44 47.34
N SER A 38 -22.98 -103.24 47.67
CA SER A 38 -23.67 -102.77 48.91
C SER A 38 -23.20 -103.29 50.28
N LEU A 39 -22.94 -102.42 51.27
CA LEU A 39 -23.99 -101.64 51.95
C LEU A 39 -23.43 -100.39 52.69
N GLU A 40 -24.32 -99.54 53.21
CA GLU A 40 -23.99 -98.38 54.04
C GLU A 40 -23.86 -98.71 55.55
N MET A 41 -23.48 -97.66 56.31
CA MET A 41 -23.79 -97.39 57.73
C MET A 41 -22.97 -98.04 58.87
N VAL A 42 -22.50 -97.12 59.75
CA VAL A 42 -22.41 -97.23 61.23
C VAL A 42 -21.23 -98.04 61.83
N ARG A 43 -20.52 -97.62 62.92
CA ARG A 43 -20.39 -96.30 63.62
C ARG A 43 -19.37 -96.41 64.80
N GLU A 44 -18.48 -95.40 64.97
CA GLU A 44 -17.71 -95.08 66.22
C GLU A 44 -16.68 -96.16 66.71
N ARG A 45 -15.61 -95.93 67.51
CA ARG A 45 -14.95 -94.74 68.15
C ARG A 45 -13.42 -95.03 68.42
N PRO A 46 -12.61 -94.15 69.07
CA PRO A 46 -11.13 -94.13 68.93
C PRO A 46 -10.33 -94.86 70.03
N PRO A 47 -8.98 -94.75 69.99
CA PRO A 47 -8.20 -94.47 71.20
C PRO A 47 -7.24 -93.25 71.08
N GLU A 48 -6.88 -92.72 72.25
CA GLU A 48 -5.81 -91.74 72.57
C GLU A 48 -4.94 -92.35 73.70
N PRO A 49 -3.83 -91.75 74.19
CA PRO A 49 -2.91 -90.75 73.60
C PRO A 49 -1.41 -91.16 73.74
N VAL A 50 -0.46 -90.38 73.19
CA VAL A 50 0.72 -89.74 73.88
C VAL A 50 1.63 -88.99 72.87
N PRO A 51 2.38 -87.92 73.28
CA PRO A 51 3.06 -87.00 72.34
C PRO A 51 4.61 -87.10 72.30
N SER A 52 5.24 -86.51 71.27
CA SER A 52 6.65 -86.04 71.32
C SER A 52 7.08 -85.07 70.21
N ALA A 53 7.83 -84.03 70.63
CA ALA A 53 8.82 -83.21 69.91
C ALA A 53 8.44 -82.39 68.64
N SER A 54 8.73 -81.08 68.70
CA SER A 54 8.55 -80.11 67.62
C SER A 54 9.57 -80.20 66.48
N LYS A 55 9.18 -79.71 65.28
CA LYS A 55 10.11 -79.14 64.29
C LYS A 55 9.62 -77.76 63.85
N THR A 56 10.55 -76.82 63.71
CA THR A 56 10.31 -75.39 63.45
C THR A 56 9.86 -75.12 61.99
N PRO A 57 9.00 -74.13 61.73
CA PRO A 57 8.62 -73.73 60.38
C PRO A 57 9.78 -73.01 59.66
N ALA A 58 9.91 -73.26 58.35
CA ALA A 58 10.89 -72.59 57.51
C ALA A 58 10.42 -71.18 57.11
N ILE A 59 11.09 -70.14 57.60
CA ILE A 59 10.79 -68.73 57.30
C ILE A 59 11.10 -68.47 55.82
N ARG A 60 10.05 -68.22 55.01
CA ARG A 60 10.16 -67.94 53.56
C ARG A 60 10.11 -66.45 53.18
N ALA A 61 10.09 -65.54 54.16
CA ALA A 61 10.16 -64.10 53.94
C ALA A 61 10.99 -63.43 55.04
N VAL A 62 12.04 -62.69 54.65
CA VAL A 62 12.72 -61.72 55.52
C VAL A 62 12.04 -60.37 55.30
N THR A 63 11.14 -60.01 56.20
CA THR A 63 10.41 -58.73 56.15
C THR A 63 11.25 -57.61 56.76
N ALA A 64 12.13 -57.02 55.96
CA ALA A 64 12.87 -55.81 56.34
C ALA A 64 12.00 -54.57 56.12
N LEU A 65 11.72 -53.81 57.19
CA LEU A 65 11.00 -52.53 57.10
C LEU A 65 11.98 -51.41 56.72
N GLY A 66 12.48 -51.45 55.47
CA GLY A 66 13.38 -50.45 54.92
C GLY A 66 12.64 -49.26 54.31
N ARG A 67 13.14 -48.05 54.53
CA ARG A 67 12.68 -46.81 53.86
C ARG A 67 13.75 -46.39 52.86
N PHE A 68 13.36 -46.19 51.60
CA PHE A 68 14.20 -45.49 50.62
C PHE A 68 13.95 -43.98 50.77
N GLU A 69 15.04 -43.23 50.84
CA GLU A 69 15.06 -41.76 50.96
C GLU A 69 16.14 -41.27 49.97
N PRO A 70 15.89 -40.23 49.17
CA PRO A 70 16.85 -39.81 48.15
C PRO A 70 18.11 -39.22 48.80
N GLU A 71 19.28 -39.50 48.21
CA GLU A 71 20.58 -38.91 48.63
C GLU A 71 20.68 -37.39 48.35
N GLY A 72 19.66 -36.80 47.72
CA GLY A 72 19.60 -35.39 47.34
C GLY A 72 18.17 -34.84 47.40
N GLU A 73 17.99 -33.60 46.95
CA GLU A 73 16.75 -32.84 47.14
C GLU A 73 15.56 -33.34 46.31
N VAL A 74 14.35 -33.21 46.86
CA VAL A 74 13.09 -33.51 46.17
C VAL A 74 12.64 -32.28 45.37
N ILE A 75 12.91 -32.28 44.07
CA ILE A 75 12.50 -31.20 43.15
C ILE A 75 10.97 -31.25 42.96
N GLN A 76 10.26 -30.26 43.50
CA GLN A 76 8.83 -30.08 43.29
C GLN A 76 8.57 -29.38 41.95
N LEU A 77 7.90 -30.06 41.02
CA LEU A 77 7.54 -29.51 39.71
C LEU A 77 6.17 -28.80 39.79
N ALA A 78 6.16 -27.49 39.56
CA ALA A 78 4.96 -26.67 39.49
C ALA A 78 4.64 -26.26 38.04
N ALA A 79 3.37 -25.98 37.76
CA ALA A 79 2.96 -25.41 36.47
C ALA A 79 3.37 -23.92 36.38
N PRO A 80 3.74 -23.39 35.20
CA PRO A 80 3.98 -21.96 35.02
C PRO A 80 2.66 -21.18 35.13
N THR A 81 2.39 -20.60 36.30
CA THR A 81 1.17 -19.84 36.58
C THR A 81 1.43 -18.35 36.70
N THR A 82 0.83 -17.54 35.82
CA THR A 82 0.80 -16.07 35.98
C THR A 82 -0.52 -15.59 36.58
N PHE A 83 -1.67 -16.06 36.07
CA PHE A 83 -3.01 -15.62 36.55
C PHE A 83 -4.11 -16.71 36.55
N GLN A 84 -3.84 -17.92 36.07
CA GLN A 84 -4.76 -19.07 36.15
C GLN A 84 -3.94 -20.33 36.45
N ALA A 85 -4.53 -21.29 37.17
CA ALA A 85 -3.96 -22.63 37.34
C ALA A 85 -4.33 -23.50 36.11
N PRO A 86 -3.39 -23.81 35.20
CA PRO A 86 -3.69 -24.60 34.02
C PRO A 86 -3.87 -26.08 34.39
N ARG A 87 -4.81 -26.75 33.74
CA ARG A 87 -5.01 -28.19 33.89
C ARG A 87 -4.03 -28.96 32.99
N VAL A 88 -3.63 -30.15 33.44
CA VAL A 88 -2.89 -31.12 32.61
C VAL A 88 -3.85 -31.67 31.56
N ALA A 89 -3.54 -31.46 30.27
CA ALA A 89 -4.25 -32.09 29.16
C ALA A 89 -3.64 -33.44 28.79
N GLN A 90 -2.32 -33.59 28.95
CA GLN A 90 -1.61 -34.85 28.73
C GLN A 90 -0.39 -34.95 29.66
N LEU A 91 -0.25 -36.06 30.37
CA LEU A 91 1.00 -36.45 31.03
C LEU A 91 1.78 -37.37 30.09
N LEU A 92 3.10 -37.18 29.99
CA LEU A 92 3.96 -37.87 29.01
C LEU A 92 4.93 -38.87 29.66
N VAL A 93 4.92 -38.96 30.98
CA VAL A 93 5.73 -39.88 31.80
C VAL A 93 4.84 -40.63 32.80
N LYS A 94 5.37 -41.69 33.39
CA LYS A 94 4.72 -42.52 34.41
C LYS A 94 5.55 -42.55 35.68
N GLU A 95 4.94 -42.96 36.78
CA GLU A 95 5.64 -43.20 38.04
C GLU A 95 6.73 -44.28 37.83
N GLY A 96 7.96 -43.97 38.22
CA GLY A 96 9.14 -44.82 38.02
C GLY A 96 9.95 -44.55 36.73
N ASP A 97 9.46 -43.72 35.80
CA ASP A 97 10.24 -43.33 34.62
C ASP A 97 11.45 -42.46 35.00
N LYS A 98 12.62 -42.74 34.40
CA LYS A 98 13.80 -41.88 34.53
C LYS A 98 13.66 -40.67 33.61
N VAL A 99 13.59 -39.47 34.19
CA VAL A 99 13.52 -38.20 33.46
C VAL A 99 14.87 -37.45 33.44
N GLY A 100 15.18 -36.82 32.31
CA GLY A 100 16.33 -35.92 32.16
C GLY A 100 15.98 -34.44 32.34
N ALA A 101 17.00 -33.60 32.52
CA ALA A 101 16.83 -32.14 32.50
C ALA A 101 16.25 -31.66 31.15
N ASN A 102 15.37 -30.64 31.18
CA ASN A 102 14.61 -30.14 30.03
C ASN A 102 13.71 -31.18 29.30
N GLN A 103 13.47 -32.36 29.86
CA GLN A 103 12.52 -33.32 29.29
C GLN A 103 11.07 -32.82 29.39
N LEU A 104 10.29 -33.00 28.32
CA LEU A 104 8.88 -32.65 28.30
C LEU A 104 8.06 -33.68 29.10
N ILE A 105 7.62 -33.29 30.30
CA ILE A 105 6.91 -34.15 31.26
C ILE A 105 5.37 -34.11 31.08
N ALA A 106 4.81 -32.95 30.72
CA ALA A 106 3.38 -32.76 30.55
C ALA A 106 3.04 -31.67 29.50
N ILE A 107 1.81 -31.70 29.00
CA ILE A 107 1.21 -30.64 28.16
C ILE A 107 -0.01 -30.07 28.90
N MET A 108 -0.08 -28.75 28.94
CA MET A 108 -1.13 -27.97 29.59
C MET A 108 -2.30 -27.71 28.63
N GLU A 109 -3.54 -27.69 29.13
CA GLU A 109 -4.76 -27.43 28.35
C GLU A 109 -4.75 -26.06 27.66
N ASN A 110 -4.18 -25.05 28.32
CA ASN A 110 -4.06 -23.70 27.77
C ASN A 110 -3.07 -23.57 26.60
N ARG A 111 -2.30 -24.62 26.24
CA ARG A 111 -1.34 -24.58 25.12
C ARG A 111 -1.98 -24.11 23.82
N GLY A 112 -3.18 -24.62 23.49
CA GLY A 112 -3.88 -24.25 22.25
C GLY A 112 -4.26 -22.76 22.21
N ARG A 113 -4.66 -22.21 23.36
CA ARG A 113 -4.96 -20.78 23.52
C ARG A 113 -3.68 -19.94 23.40
N LEU A 114 -2.66 -20.24 24.19
CA LEU A 114 -1.37 -19.51 24.17
C LEU A 114 -0.71 -19.54 22.79
N GLN A 115 -0.81 -20.65 22.05
CA GLN A 115 -0.29 -20.75 20.69
C GLN A 115 -1.11 -19.90 19.70
N ALA A 116 -2.44 -19.86 19.84
CA ALA A 116 -3.29 -18.97 19.03
C ALA A 116 -3.07 -17.48 19.34
N ASP A 117 -2.86 -17.13 20.61
CA ASP A 117 -2.57 -15.76 21.04
C ASP A 117 -1.18 -15.31 20.55
N LEU A 118 -0.18 -16.19 20.56
CA LEU A 118 1.14 -15.95 19.98
C LEU A 118 1.09 -15.73 18.47
N GLU A 119 0.33 -16.54 17.71
CA GLU A 119 0.16 -16.31 16.27
C GLU A 119 -0.66 -15.04 15.98
N ARG A 120 -1.58 -14.63 16.86
CA ARG A 120 -2.26 -13.32 16.76
C ARG A 120 -1.26 -12.17 16.90
N ALA A 121 -0.47 -12.15 17.98
CA ALA A 121 0.53 -11.09 18.20
C ALA A 121 1.55 -11.00 17.05
N LYS A 122 2.06 -12.14 16.55
CA LYS A 122 2.92 -12.16 15.34
C LYS A 122 2.26 -11.55 14.11
N ALA A 123 0.95 -11.76 13.92
CA ALA A 123 0.20 -11.17 12.81
C ALA A 123 0.00 -9.66 13.01
N GLU A 124 -0.20 -9.22 14.26
CA GLU A 124 -0.36 -7.81 14.66
C GLU A 124 0.94 -7.02 14.42
N VAL A 125 2.08 -7.49 14.94
CA VAL A 125 3.43 -6.96 14.64
C VAL A 125 3.69 -6.86 13.13
N LYS A 126 3.25 -7.85 12.35
CA LYS A 126 3.40 -7.85 10.89
C LYS A 126 2.56 -6.77 10.22
N VAL A 127 1.35 -6.49 10.73
CA VAL A 127 0.48 -5.41 10.24
C VAL A 127 1.04 -4.04 10.63
N SER A 128 1.43 -3.83 11.90
CA SER A 128 2.03 -2.56 12.34
C SER A 128 3.32 -2.24 11.58
N ARG A 129 4.17 -3.25 11.30
CA ARG A 129 5.37 -3.06 10.46
C ARG A 129 5.01 -2.66 9.02
N ALA A 130 4.01 -3.29 8.42
CA ALA A 130 3.56 -2.95 7.07
C ALA A 130 2.92 -1.54 7.00
N ASN A 131 2.22 -1.12 8.06
CA ASN A 131 1.71 0.26 8.20
C ASN A 131 2.88 1.26 8.30
N LEU A 132 3.89 0.96 9.11
CA LEU A 132 5.08 1.77 9.28
C LEU A 132 5.90 1.92 7.99
N GLU A 133 6.13 0.83 7.27
CA GLU A 133 6.79 0.84 5.95
C GLU A 133 5.99 1.66 4.94
N LYS A 134 4.65 1.54 4.93
CA LYS A 134 3.74 2.33 4.09
C LYS A 134 3.78 3.82 4.42
N VAL A 135 3.86 4.21 5.69
CA VAL A 135 4.02 5.62 6.10
C VAL A 135 5.40 6.14 5.69
N LYS A 136 6.48 5.40 5.96
CA LYS A 136 7.86 5.77 5.59
C LYS A 136 8.07 5.83 4.07
N ALA A 137 7.27 5.11 3.27
CA ALA A 137 7.27 5.19 1.81
C ALA A 137 6.49 6.39 1.23
N GLY A 138 5.64 7.06 2.02
CA GLY A 138 4.90 8.25 1.61
C GLY A 138 3.89 8.02 0.47
N ALA A 139 3.71 9.04 -0.38
CA ALA A 139 2.81 8.97 -1.51
C ALA A 139 3.32 8.06 -2.64
N LYS A 140 2.38 7.46 -3.36
CA LYS A 140 2.69 6.59 -4.51
C LYS A 140 3.39 7.40 -5.61
N SER A 141 4.45 6.85 -6.19
CA SER A 141 5.18 7.45 -7.32
C SER A 141 4.28 7.82 -8.50
N GLY A 142 3.25 7.02 -8.79
CA GLY A 142 2.25 7.34 -9.82
C GLY A 142 1.41 8.60 -9.52
N THR A 143 1.13 8.91 -8.24
CA THR A 143 0.44 10.13 -7.83
C THR A 143 1.34 11.35 -8.04
N ILE A 144 2.61 11.24 -7.63
CA ILE A 144 3.64 12.28 -7.83
C ILE A 144 3.81 12.57 -9.33
N ALA A 145 4.01 11.54 -10.15
CA ALA A 145 4.19 11.67 -11.60
C ALA A 145 2.95 12.26 -12.31
N ALA A 146 1.72 11.92 -11.85
CA ALA A 146 0.50 12.51 -12.39
C ALA A 146 0.37 14.00 -12.06
N GLN A 147 0.75 14.42 -10.84
CA GLN A 147 0.76 15.83 -10.43
C GLN A 147 1.88 16.62 -11.15
N GLU A 148 3.06 16.04 -11.33
CA GLU A 148 4.14 16.64 -12.14
C GLU A 148 3.73 16.79 -13.62
N ALA A 149 3.00 15.82 -14.18
CA ALA A 149 2.40 15.94 -15.51
C ALA A 149 1.33 17.04 -15.58
N LYS A 150 0.50 17.21 -14.54
CA LYS A 150 -0.47 18.32 -14.42
C LYS A 150 0.23 19.68 -14.43
N ILE A 151 1.30 19.85 -13.64
CA ILE A 151 2.12 21.08 -13.63
C ILE A 151 2.72 21.33 -15.02
N LYS A 152 3.38 20.32 -15.61
CA LYS A 152 4.01 20.44 -16.94
C LYS A 152 3.02 20.81 -18.04
N ARG A 153 1.77 20.36 -17.94
CA ARG A 153 0.67 20.76 -18.83
C ARG A 153 0.30 22.24 -18.63
N LEU A 154 0.10 22.67 -17.38
CA LEU A 154 -0.22 24.07 -17.06
C LEU A 154 0.91 25.03 -17.47
N GLU A 155 2.18 24.63 -17.33
CA GLU A 155 3.32 25.43 -17.80
C GLU A 155 3.41 25.51 -19.33
N ALA A 156 3.03 24.45 -20.05
CA ALA A 156 2.92 24.49 -21.51
C ALA A 156 1.76 25.38 -21.97
N GLU A 157 0.63 25.31 -21.28
CA GLU A 157 -0.54 26.16 -21.49
C GLU A 157 -0.22 27.64 -21.23
N TYR A 158 0.44 27.97 -20.11
CA TYR A 158 0.91 29.33 -19.80
C TYR A 158 1.81 29.89 -20.91
N ARG A 159 2.76 29.09 -21.43
CA ARG A 159 3.62 29.50 -22.56
C ARG A 159 2.81 29.78 -23.82
N GLY A 160 1.94 28.86 -24.23
CA GLY A 160 1.10 29.03 -25.42
C GLY A 160 0.13 30.20 -25.33
N GLN A 161 -0.51 30.40 -24.17
CA GLN A 161 -1.35 31.57 -23.92
C GLN A 161 -0.52 32.87 -23.96
N LYS A 162 0.64 32.91 -23.30
CA LYS A 162 1.54 34.08 -23.28
C LYS A 162 1.98 34.49 -24.68
N GLU A 163 2.31 33.52 -25.53
CA GLU A 163 2.69 33.73 -26.92
C GLU A 163 1.52 34.26 -27.74
N ALA A 164 0.37 33.57 -27.75
CA ALA A 164 -0.82 34.00 -28.51
C ALA A 164 -1.34 35.39 -28.09
N LEU A 165 -1.31 35.69 -26.78
CA LEU A 165 -1.68 37.01 -26.25
C LEU A 165 -0.64 38.09 -26.59
N GLN A 166 0.64 37.74 -26.72
CA GLN A 166 1.67 38.65 -27.22
C GLN A 166 1.43 38.94 -28.71
N THR A 167 1.29 37.92 -29.56
CA THR A 167 1.03 38.08 -31.00
C THR A 167 -0.21 38.94 -31.29
N ARG A 168 -1.24 38.88 -30.43
CA ARG A 168 -2.41 39.78 -30.52
C ARG A 168 -2.06 41.24 -30.23
N ILE A 169 -1.24 41.51 -29.22
CA ILE A 169 -0.75 42.86 -28.89
C ILE A 169 0.13 43.39 -30.03
N ASP A 170 1.07 42.58 -30.51
CA ASP A 170 2.00 42.95 -31.58
C ASP A 170 1.23 43.30 -32.87
N ARG A 171 0.21 42.50 -33.23
CA ARG A 171 -0.67 42.80 -34.37
C ARG A 171 -1.42 44.12 -34.20
N LEU A 172 -1.93 44.42 -33.00
CA LEU A 172 -2.61 45.69 -32.72
C LEU A 172 -1.65 46.88 -32.76
N GLN A 173 -0.37 46.70 -32.39
CA GLN A 173 0.67 47.72 -32.54
C GLN A 173 0.99 48.00 -34.01
N THR A 174 1.17 46.96 -34.83
CA THR A 174 1.36 47.10 -36.28
C THR A 174 0.15 47.79 -36.94
N GLN A 175 -1.06 47.33 -36.64
CA GLN A 175 -2.29 47.94 -37.17
C GLN A 175 -2.43 49.41 -36.75
N LEU A 176 -2.10 49.76 -35.50
CA LEU A 176 -2.08 51.14 -35.02
C LEU A 176 -1.07 52.00 -35.79
N GLN A 177 0.13 51.48 -36.05
CA GLN A 177 1.17 52.18 -36.82
C GLN A 177 0.77 52.38 -38.28
N GLU A 178 0.31 51.34 -38.97
CA GLU A 178 -0.15 51.38 -40.36
C GLU A 178 -1.33 52.37 -40.52
N THR A 179 -2.35 52.25 -39.65
CA THR A 179 -3.50 53.17 -39.64
C THR A 179 -3.06 54.61 -39.38
N GLN A 180 -2.10 54.84 -38.47
CA GLN A 180 -1.60 56.19 -38.22
C GLN A 180 -0.91 56.77 -39.46
N GLN A 181 -0.07 56.00 -40.15
CA GLN A 181 0.60 56.43 -41.38
C GLN A 181 -0.39 56.74 -42.52
N GLU A 182 -1.44 55.92 -42.67
CA GLU A 182 -2.52 56.10 -43.66
C GLU A 182 -3.33 57.38 -43.41
N LYS A 183 -3.75 57.62 -42.15
CA LYS A 183 -4.47 58.84 -41.78
C LYS A 183 -3.55 60.08 -41.81
N ASP A 184 -2.28 59.96 -41.42
CA ASP A 184 -1.28 61.03 -41.54
C ASP A 184 -1.08 61.45 -43.01
N ALA A 185 -1.02 60.49 -43.95
CA ALA A 185 -0.94 60.77 -45.38
C ALA A 185 -2.21 61.46 -45.90
N THR A 186 -3.38 61.03 -45.42
CA THR A 186 -4.68 61.62 -45.78
C THR A 186 -4.80 63.07 -45.33
N VAL A 187 -4.42 63.37 -44.08
CA VAL A 187 -4.39 64.75 -43.56
C VAL A 187 -3.43 65.61 -44.37
N ARG A 188 -2.17 65.17 -44.57
CA ARG A 188 -1.18 65.93 -45.38
C ARG A 188 -1.64 66.23 -46.81
N ARG A 189 -2.41 65.32 -47.44
CA ARG A 189 -3.02 65.54 -48.76
C ARG A 189 -4.05 66.66 -48.74
N LEU A 190 -4.93 66.66 -47.73
CA LEU A 190 -5.99 67.67 -47.58
C LEU A 190 -5.42 69.03 -47.17
N GLU A 191 -4.39 69.07 -46.32
CA GLU A 191 -3.65 70.31 -46.03
C GLU A 191 -2.97 70.89 -47.28
N ALA A 192 -2.44 70.06 -48.18
CA ALA A 192 -1.87 70.52 -49.45
C ALA A 192 -2.94 71.07 -50.39
N GLN A 193 -4.12 70.45 -50.44
CA GLN A 193 -5.29 70.95 -51.17
C GLN A 193 -5.77 72.30 -50.60
N LEU A 194 -5.85 72.43 -49.28
CA LEU A 194 -6.20 73.67 -48.57
C LEU A 194 -5.22 74.81 -48.91
N ARG A 195 -3.91 74.57 -48.82
CA ARG A 195 -2.88 75.57 -49.22
C ARG A 195 -3.03 76.02 -50.68
N ASN A 196 -3.38 75.10 -51.58
CA ASN A 196 -3.58 75.42 -53.00
C ASN A 196 -4.81 76.33 -53.22
N VAL A 197 -5.96 76.02 -52.61
CA VAL A 197 -7.16 76.88 -52.73
C VAL A 197 -7.01 78.21 -52.00
N GLN A 198 -6.24 78.26 -50.90
CA GLN A 198 -5.89 79.52 -50.22
C GLN A 198 -5.05 80.43 -51.11
N ALA A 199 -4.03 79.88 -51.80
CA ALA A 199 -3.22 80.65 -52.75
C ALA A 199 -4.02 81.11 -53.98
N ASP A 200 -4.97 80.28 -54.45
CA ASP A 200 -5.89 80.66 -55.53
C ASP A 200 -6.83 81.81 -55.10
N PHE A 201 -7.44 81.71 -53.92
CA PHE A 201 -8.27 82.78 -53.35
C PHE A 201 -7.48 84.08 -53.16
N GLN A 202 -6.25 84.04 -52.66
CA GLN A 202 -5.37 85.21 -52.54
C GLN A 202 -5.06 85.86 -53.90
N ARG A 203 -4.85 85.06 -54.95
CA ARG A 203 -4.67 85.56 -56.33
C ARG A 203 -5.95 86.23 -56.85
N TYR A 204 -7.10 85.61 -56.65
CA TYR A 204 -8.39 86.15 -57.09
C TYR A 204 -8.79 87.41 -56.30
N GLN A 205 -8.43 87.53 -55.01
CA GLN A 205 -8.58 88.77 -54.24
C GLN A 205 -7.82 89.96 -54.85
N GLN A 206 -6.69 89.72 -55.52
CA GLN A 206 -5.97 90.78 -56.21
C GLN A 206 -6.66 91.14 -57.54
N LEU A 207 -7.06 90.14 -58.32
CA LEU A 207 -7.79 90.34 -59.58
C LEU A 207 -9.13 91.08 -59.39
N GLU A 208 -9.79 90.94 -58.24
CA GLU A 208 -11.01 91.68 -57.91
C GLU A 208 -10.74 93.16 -57.64
N ARG A 209 -9.69 93.49 -56.87
CA ARG A 209 -9.23 94.89 -56.66
C ARG A 209 -8.83 95.56 -57.96
N ASP A 210 -8.24 94.79 -58.88
CA ASP A 210 -7.84 95.26 -60.21
C ASP A 210 -9.01 95.32 -61.20
N GLY A 211 -10.24 95.02 -60.75
CA GLY A 211 -11.49 95.10 -61.54
C GLY A 211 -11.65 94.01 -62.61
N ALA A 212 -10.83 92.96 -62.58
CA ALA A 212 -10.73 91.95 -63.63
C ALA A 212 -11.68 90.75 -63.45
N ILE A 213 -12.34 90.60 -62.30
CA ILE A 213 -13.33 89.54 -62.03
C ILE A 213 -14.56 90.08 -61.28
N ALA A 214 -15.64 89.30 -61.26
CA ALA A 214 -16.85 89.61 -60.49
C ALA A 214 -16.75 89.17 -59.03
N ILE A 215 -17.41 89.89 -58.11
CA ILE A 215 -17.47 89.58 -56.68
C ILE A 215 -18.00 88.15 -56.42
N SER A 216 -18.98 87.68 -57.20
CA SER A 216 -19.54 86.33 -57.08
C SER A 216 -18.54 85.21 -57.40
N GLU A 217 -17.55 85.47 -58.26
CA GLU A 217 -16.43 84.55 -58.48
C GLU A 217 -15.54 84.52 -57.23
N LEU A 218 -15.26 85.67 -56.62
CA LEU A 218 -14.47 85.75 -55.39
C LEU A 218 -15.18 85.06 -54.19
N ASP A 219 -16.49 85.21 -54.07
CA ASP A 219 -17.31 84.48 -53.09
C ASP A 219 -17.23 82.95 -53.27
N SER A 220 -17.28 82.47 -54.53
CA SER A 220 -17.08 81.06 -54.86
C SER A 220 -15.67 80.57 -54.45
N ARG A 221 -14.63 81.38 -54.70
CA ARG A 221 -13.26 81.07 -54.25
C ARG A 221 -13.15 81.03 -52.72
N ARG A 222 -13.86 81.90 -51.98
CA ARG A 222 -13.93 81.85 -50.52
C ARG A 222 -14.59 80.55 -50.02
N LEU A 223 -15.75 80.18 -50.57
CA LEU A 223 -16.47 78.95 -50.20
C LEU A 223 -15.62 77.68 -50.45
N ASN A 224 -14.78 77.68 -51.49
CA ASN A 224 -13.83 76.60 -51.75
C ASN A 224 -12.73 76.49 -50.67
N VAL A 225 -12.26 77.62 -50.10
CA VAL A 225 -11.33 77.62 -48.96
C VAL A 225 -12.00 77.12 -47.69
N GLU A 226 -13.22 77.60 -47.39
CA GLU A 226 -14.03 77.16 -46.25
C GLU A 226 -14.29 75.64 -46.30
N THR A 227 -14.71 75.13 -47.46
CA THR A 227 -14.96 73.70 -47.70
C THR A 227 -13.69 72.84 -47.53
N ALA A 228 -12.55 73.32 -48.02
CA ALA A 228 -11.26 72.63 -47.84
C ALA A 228 -10.78 72.67 -46.37
N GLN A 229 -11.10 73.74 -45.65
CA GLN A 229 -10.75 73.88 -44.23
C GLN A 229 -11.54 72.90 -43.35
N GLU A 230 -12.84 72.73 -43.61
CA GLU A 230 -13.66 71.72 -42.94
C GLU A 230 -13.24 70.29 -43.33
N SER A 231 -12.87 70.05 -44.59
CA SER A 231 -12.33 68.75 -45.03
C SER A 231 -11.06 68.34 -44.25
N VAL A 232 -10.20 69.30 -43.91
CA VAL A 232 -9.02 69.05 -43.04
C VAL A 232 -9.46 68.80 -41.60
N SER A 233 -10.43 69.56 -41.08
CA SER A 233 -10.99 69.42 -39.74
C SER A 233 -11.58 68.01 -39.52
N GLU A 234 -12.43 67.56 -40.44
CA GLU A 234 -13.05 66.22 -40.44
C GLU A 234 -11.99 65.11 -40.45
N ALA A 235 -10.98 65.22 -41.32
CA ALA A 235 -9.91 64.23 -41.42
C ALA A 235 -9.08 64.14 -40.13
N ILE A 236 -8.82 65.26 -39.45
CA ILE A 236 -8.12 65.30 -38.16
C ILE A 236 -8.99 64.69 -37.05
N ALA A 237 -10.30 64.96 -37.03
CA ALA A 237 -11.23 64.38 -36.08
C ALA A 237 -11.35 62.84 -36.26
N ASN A 238 -11.58 62.38 -37.50
CA ASN A 238 -11.65 60.98 -37.88
C ASN A 238 -10.37 60.21 -37.52
N ARG A 239 -9.20 60.79 -37.83
CA ARG A 239 -7.89 60.27 -37.42
C ARG A 239 -7.79 60.14 -35.90
N THR A 240 -8.16 61.18 -35.16
CA THR A 240 -8.02 61.23 -33.70
C THR A 240 -8.93 60.19 -33.02
N GLN A 241 -10.16 60.04 -33.51
CA GLN A 241 -11.10 58.99 -33.07
C GLN A 241 -10.59 57.58 -33.39
N THR A 242 -10.08 57.35 -34.61
CA THR A 242 -9.56 56.04 -35.03
C THR A 242 -8.32 55.62 -34.22
N ILE A 243 -7.44 56.59 -33.92
CA ILE A 243 -6.21 56.34 -33.17
C ILE A 243 -6.47 56.21 -31.66
N SER A 244 -7.51 56.86 -31.11
CA SER A 244 -7.87 56.67 -29.69
C SER A 244 -8.51 55.31 -29.44
N THR A 245 -9.40 54.83 -30.31
CA THR A 245 -10.03 53.51 -30.16
C THR A 245 -9.04 52.36 -30.29
N LEU A 246 -8.13 52.40 -31.28
CA LEU A 246 -7.06 51.40 -31.42
C LEU A 246 -6.10 51.40 -30.21
N ARG A 247 -5.81 52.56 -29.61
CA ARG A 247 -4.98 52.65 -28.39
C ARG A 247 -5.66 52.07 -27.16
N GLU A 248 -6.97 52.26 -27.01
CA GLU A 248 -7.72 51.66 -25.90
C GLU A 248 -7.84 50.15 -26.07
N GLN A 249 -8.15 49.64 -27.27
CA GLN A 249 -8.14 48.20 -27.57
C GLN A 249 -6.77 47.53 -27.30
N LEU A 250 -5.68 48.23 -27.59
CA LEU A 250 -4.31 47.77 -27.28
C LEU A 250 -4.06 47.72 -25.76
N LYS A 251 -4.57 48.70 -25.01
CA LYS A 251 -4.52 48.76 -23.54
C LYS A 251 -5.38 47.67 -22.89
N GLU A 252 -6.59 47.43 -23.38
CA GLU A 252 -7.45 46.30 -23.00
C GLU A 252 -6.73 44.96 -23.24
N ALA A 253 -6.09 44.78 -24.39
CA ALA A 253 -5.34 43.56 -24.69
C ALA A 253 -4.16 43.33 -23.73
N MET A 254 -3.44 44.39 -23.33
CA MET A 254 -2.39 44.33 -22.30
C MET A 254 -2.94 43.96 -20.92
N VAL A 255 -4.06 44.57 -20.50
CA VAL A 255 -4.71 44.29 -19.21
C VAL A 255 -5.22 42.85 -19.16
N ASN A 256 -5.92 42.41 -20.21
CA ASN A 256 -6.41 41.05 -20.35
C ASN A 256 -5.24 40.05 -20.28
N ARG A 257 -4.17 40.25 -21.06
CA ARG A 257 -2.96 39.40 -21.00
C ARG A 257 -2.36 39.31 -19.59
N LYS A 258 -2.33 40.40 -18.83
CA LYS A 258 -1.86 40.36 -17.43
C LYS A 258 -2.79 39.53 -16.55
N GLN A 259 -4.11 39.69 -16.70
CA GLN A 259 -5.10 38.95 -15.92
C GLN A 259 -5.10 37.45 -16.25
N THR A 260 -5.13 37.06 -17.52
CA THR A 260 -5.14 35.64 -17.93
C THR A 260 -3.90 34.91 -17.42
N LEU A 261 -2.71 35.51 -17.61
CA LEU A 261 -1.46 34.89 -17.19
C LEU A 261 -1.37 34.78 -15.67
N ALA A 262 -1.80 35.79 -14.91
CA ALA A 262 -1.82 35.72 -13.45
C ALA A 262 -2.71 34.58 -12.90
N VAL A 263 -3.84 34.28 -13.57
CA VAL A 263 -4.72 33.16 -13.18
C VAL A 263 -4.03 31.81 -13.43
N VAL A 264 -3.41 31.61 -14.60
CA VAL A 264 -2.70 30.36 -14.91
C VAL A 264 -1.44 30.20 -14.06
N GLU A 265 -0.75 31.29 -13.73
CA GLU A 265 0.41 31.31 -12.84
C GLU A 265 0.03 30.92 -11.40
N ALA A 266 -1.10 31.41 -10.90
CA ALA A 266 -1.67 30.99 -9.62
C ALA A 266 -1.99 29.48 -9.60
N GLN A 267 -2.61 28.94 -10.67
CA GLN A 267 -2.88 27.51 -10.80
C GLN A 267 -1.62 26.65 -10.87
N ILE A 268 -0.54 27.14 -11.50
CA ILE A 268 0.78 26.47 -11.49
C ILE A 268 1.35 26.43 -10.08
N ASN A 269 1.23 27.52 -9.32
CA ASN A 269 1.75 27.61 -7.95
C ASN A 269 0.94 26.76 -6.96
N GLU A 270 -0.40 26.72 -7.10
CA GLU A 270 -1.29 25.80 -6.38
C GLU A 270 -0.96 24.32 -6.68
N ALA A 271 -0.73 24.00 -7.96
CA ALA A 271 -0.33 22.66 -8.37
C ALA A 271 1.06 22.27 -7.85
N LYS A 272 1.98 23.23 -7.67
CA LYS A 272 3.28 23.01 -7.03
C LYS A 272 3.17 22.86 -5.51
N ALA A 273 2.39 23.69 -4.83
CA ALA A 273 2.15 23.54 -3.39
C ALA A 273 1.55 22.16 -3.04
N THR A 274 0.55 21.73 -3.81
CA THR A 274 -0.05 20.38 -3.65
C THR A 274 0.88 19.24 -4.09
N LEU A 275 1.92 19.49 -4.90
CA LEU A 275 2.96 18.48 -5.18
C LEU A 275 3.88 18.30 -3.97
N GLU A 276 4.27 19.39 -3.29
CA GLU A 276 5.12 19.31 -2.11
C GLU A 276 4.36 18.72 -0.91
N GLU A 277 3.07 19.04 -0.73
CA GLU A 277 2.17 18.37 0.23
C GLU A 277 2.09 16.86 -0.02
N ILE A 278 1.98 16.43 -1.29
CA ILE A 278 1.98 15.00 -1.67
C ILE A 278 3.36 14.34 -1.43
N LYS A 279 4.46 15.10 -1.47
CA LYS A 279 5.83 14.60 -1.21
C LYS A 279 6.19 14.59 0.28
N GLU A 280 5.47 15.31 1.13
CA GLU A 280 5.75 15.37 2.56
C GLU A 280 5.47 14.04 3.26
N VAL A 281 6.46 13.54 4.01
CA VAL A 281 6.28 12.42 4.95
C VAL A 281 6.55 12.96 6.35
N ARG A 282 5.48 13.21 7.11
CA ARG A 282 5.57 13.96 8.37
C ARG A 282 6.16 13.09 9.47
N LEU A 283 7.14 13.63 10.21
CA LEU A 283 7.79 12.92 11.30
C LEU A 283 6.82 12.51 12.43
N VAL A 284 5.70 13.21 12.59
CA VAL A 284 4.62 12.83 13.53
C VAL A 284 3.89 11.56 13.10
N ASP A 285 3.61 11.38 11.81
CA ASP A 285 2.96 10.17 11.28
C ASP A 285 3.89 8.96 11.42
N ILE A 286 5.18 9.17 11.15
CA ILE A 286 6.23 8.16 11.37
C ILE A 286 6.27 7.73 12.83
N ARG A 287 6.33 8.69 13.77
CA ARG A 287 6.38 8.40 15.22
C ARG A 287 5.12 7.71 15.73
N GLN A 288 3.94 8.05 15.20
CA GLN A 288 2.71 7.34 15.54
C GLN A 288 2.79 5.88 15.08
N ALA A 289 3.21 5.63 13.83
CA ALA A 289 3.33 4.27 13.30
C ALA A 289 4.48 3.45 13.94
N ASP A 290 5.56 4.10 14.39
CA ASP A 290 6.61 3.45 15.20
C ASP A 290 6.04 3.06 16.58
N ALA A 291 5.24 3.91 17.24
CA ALA A 291 4.58 3.59 18.51
C ALA A 291 3.48 2.50 18.37
N GLU A 292 2.72 2.49 17.27
CA GLU A 292 1.78 1.41 16.93
C GLU A 292 2.48 0.06 16.66
N LEU A 293 3.80 0.07 16.41
CA LEU A 293 4.63 -1.14 16.32
C LEU A 293 5.27 -1.53 17.67
N GLU A 294 5.54 -0.59 18.57
CA GLU A 294 6.02 -0.89 19.94
C GLU A 294 4.91 -1.43 20.87
N MET A 295 3.63 -1.22 20.53
CA MET A 295 2.47 -1.74 21.27
C MET A 295 1.96 -3.12 20.81
N ALA A 296 2.58 -3.72 19.78
CA ALA A 296 2.12 -4.95 19.11
C ALA A 296 2.98 -6.19 19.41
#